data_AF-A0A3Q3WEV2-F1
#
_entry.id   AF-A0A3Q3WEV2-F1
#
_cell.length_a   1.000
_cell.length_b   1.000
_cell.length_c   1.000
_cell.angle_alpha   90.00
_cell.angle_beta   90.00
_cell.angle_gamma   90.00
#
_symmetry.space_group_name_H-M   'P 1'
#
loop_
_entity.id
_entity.type
_entity.pdbx_description
1 polymer ?
#
loop_
_entity_poly.entity_id
_entity_poly.type
_entity_poly.pdbx_seq_one_letter_code
_entity_poly.pdbx_strand_id
1 'polypeptide(L)'
;MSSSFVCVCAYNDISSPEAALAVALNDYLTSRSYLAGFGPSQADQKAFTLLGRAPDPQHVHALRWYRHIAALQQDVSAESSSE
;
A
#
# COMPACT_ATOMS: atom_id res chain seq x y z
N MET A 1 35.57 19.45 -26.57
CA MET A 1 34.98 18.19 -26.10
C MET A 1 33.91 18.54 -25.07
N SER A 2 32.66 18.70 -25.50
CA SER A 2 31.55 19.05 -24.62
C SER A 2 30.92 17.76 -24.11
N SER A 3 31.12 17.45 -22.83
CA SER A 3 30.38 16.40 -22.14
C SER A 3 29.93 16.97 -20.81
N SER A 4 28.62 17.14 -20.67
CA SER A 4 27.96 17.13 -19.38
C SER A 4 26.52 16.72 -19.63
N PHE A 5 26.27 15.45 -19.32
CA PHE A 5 24.97 14.87 -19.05
C PHE A 5 24.17 15.84 -18.15
N VAL A 6 23.16 16.49 -18.70
CA VAL A 6 22.15 17.12 -17.85
C VAL A 6 21.24 16.01 -17.35
N CYS A 7 21.30 15.82 -16.04
CA CYS A 7 20.58 14.83 -15.27
C CYS A 7 19.07 14.88 -15.56
N VAL A 8 18.54 13.68 -15.75
CA VAL A 8 17.15 13.24 -15.86
C VAL A 8 16.19 14.04 -14.96
N CYS A 9 15.11 14.49 -15.60
CA CYS A 9 13.78 14.76 -15.06
C CYS A 9 13.68 15.36 -13.65
N ALA A 10 13.29 16.63 -13.61
CA ALA A 10 12.58 17.20 -12.49
C ALA A 10 11.29 16.39 -12.21
N TYR A 11 11.37 15.40 -11.34
CA TYR A 11 10.24 14.63 -10.82
C TYR A 11 10.08 14.93 -9.33
N ASN A 12 9.94 16.21 -9.00
CA ASN A 12 9.62 16.68 -7.65
C ASN A 12 8.20 17.23 -7.67
N ASP A 13 7.21 16.34 -7.76
CA ASP A 13 5.88 16.63 -7.21
C ASP A 13 5.87 16.00 -5.81
N ILE A 14 6.12 16.85 -4.82
CA ILE A 14 6.22 16.49 -3.40
C ILE A 14 4.80 16.47 -2.82
N SER A 15 3.95 15.60 -3.34
CA SER A 15 2.91 15.01 -2.50
C SER A 15 3.63 13.99 -1.62
N SER A 16 3.47 14.08 -0.29
CA SER A 16 4.14 13.18 0.67
C SER A 16 4.20 11.75 0.11
N PRO A 17 5.36 11.06 0.13
CA PRO A 17 5.52 9.75 -0.50
C PRO A 17 4.44 8.74 -0.06
N GLU A 18 3.92 8.92 1.15
CA GLU A 18 2.82 8.18 1.75
C GLU A 18 1.45 8.50 1.10
N ALA A 19 1.19 9.76 0.75
CA ALA A 19 -0.01 10.17 0.03
C ALA A 19 -0.01 9.64 -1.41
N ALA A 20 1.14 9.74 -2.10
CA ALA A 20 1.30 9.16 -3.44
C ALA A 20 1.12 7.64 -3.43
N LEU A 21 1.64 6.96 -2.38
CA LEU A 21 1.44 5.52 -2.18
C LEU A 21 -0.04 5.18 -1.98
N ALA A 22 -0.77 5.94 -1.15
CA ALA A 22 -2.19 5.71 -0.91
C ALA A 22 -3.04 5.87 -2.18
N VAL A 23 -2.73 6.88 -3.01
CA VAL A 23 -3.40 7.09 -4.31
C VAL A 23 -3.13 5.92 -5.25
N ALA A 24 -1.86 5.56 -5.47
CA ALA A 24 -1.48 4.47 -6.36
C ALA A 24 -2.08 3.12 -5.90
N LEU A 25 -2.12 2.89 -4.59
CA LEU A 25 -2.73 1.71 -4.00
C LEU A 25 -4.24 1.68 -4.21
N ASN A 26 -4.92 2.82 -4.04
CA ASN A 26 -6.35 2.93 -4.27
C ASN A 26 -6.72 2.56 -5.71
N ASP A 27 -5.99 3.10 -6.69
CA ASP A 27 -6.23 2.85 -8.10
C ASP A 27 -6.01 1.36 -8.44
N TYR A 28 -4.93 0.78 -7.92
CA TYR A 28 -4.62 -0.65 -8.09
C TYR A 28 -5.74 -1.55 -7.54
N LEU A 29 -6.28 -1.21 -6.37
CA LEU A 29 -7.32 -1.98 -5.67
C LEU A 29 -8.75 -1.72 -6.16
N THR A 30 -8.90 -0.93 -7.23
CA THR A 30 -10.19 -0.71 -7.90
C THR A 30 -10.67 -2.00 -8.56
N SER A 31 -9.76 -2.75 -9.20
CA SER A 31 -10.05 -4.01 -9.89
C SER A 31 -9.60 -5.26 -9.11
N ARG A 32 -8.97 -5.05 -7.94
CA ARG A 32 -8.29 -6.11 -7.18
C ARG A 32 -8.64 -6.00 -5.70
N SER A 33 -8.79 -7.15 -5.05
CA SER A 33 -9.03 -7.21 -3.61
C SER A 33 -7.74 -7.27 -2.78
N TYR A 34 -6.64 -7.74 -3.37
CA TYR A 34 -5.33 -7.93 -2.74
C TYR A 34 -4.20 -7.52 -3.67
N LEU A 35 -3.00 -7.35 -3.12
CA LEU A 35 -1.82 -7.00 -3.91
C LEU A 35 -1.28 -8.15 -4.76
N ALA A 36 -1.45 -9.40 -4.30
CA ALA A 36 -1.08 -10.58 -5.06
C ALA A 36 -2.09 -11.71 -4.89
N GLY A 37 -2.42 -12.39 -5.99
CA GLY A 37 -3.34 -13.54 -5.98
C GLY A 37 -4.77 -13.17 -5.59
N PHE A 38 -5.45 -14.13 -4.95
CA PHE A 38 -6.86 -14.02 -4.54
C PHE A 38 -7.07 -13.97 -3.01
N GLY A 39 -5.98 -13.87 -2.24
CA GLY A 39 -6.01 -13.90 -0.77
C GLY A 39 -4.88 -13.06 -0.16
N PRO A 40 -4.87 -12.87 1.17
CA PRO A 40 -3.85 -12.11 1.85
C PRO A 40 -2.47 -12.72 1.61
N SER A 41 -1.52 -11.89 1.17
CA SER A 41 -0.17 -12.32 0.82
C SER A 41 0.90 -11.51 1.57
N GLN A 42 2.15 -11.92 1.46
CA GLN A 42 3.28 -11.16 2.03
C GLN A 42 3.39 -9.75 1.41
N ALA A 43 2.92 -9.56 0.17
CA ALA A 43 2.88 -8.23 -0.45
C ALA A 43 1.93 -7.29 0.31
N ASP A 44 0.78 -7.80 0.76
CA ASP A 44 -0.19 -7.03 1.52
C ASP A 44 0.37 -6.61 2.89
N GLN A 45 1.07 -7.52 3.58
CA GLN A 45 1.72 -7.20 4.86
C GLN A 45 2.80 -6.12 4.72
N LYS A 46 3.63 -6.21 3.67
CA LYS A 46 4.68 -5.21 3.38
C LYS A 46 4.04 -3.85 3.09
N ALA A 47 3.04 -3.80 2.23
CA ALA A 47 2.35 -2.56 1.90
C ALA A 47 1.62 -1.97 3.12
N PHE A 48 1.00 -2.81 3.94
CA PHE A 48 0.30 -2.37 5.15
C PHE A 48 1.26 -1.72 6.15
N THR A 49 2.44 -2.33 6.32
CA THR A 49 3.51 -1.78 7.18
C THR A 49 4.08 -0.49 6.63
N LEU A 50 4.28 -0.41 5.30
CA LEU A 50 4.75 0.81 4.63
C LEU A 50 3.75 1.95 4.71
N LEU A 51 2.45 1.65 4.63
CA LEU A 51 1.39 2.64 4.77
C LEU A 51 1.32 3.19 6.19
N GLY A 52 1.54 2.33 7.21
CA GLY A 52 1.67 2.69 8.62
C GLY A 52 0.39 3.18 9.32
N ARG A 53 -0.47 3.91 8.61
CA ARG A 53 -1.76 4.44 9.09
C ARG A 53 -2.87 4.21 8.07
N ALA A 54 -4.11 4.34 8.53
CA ALA A 54 -5.26 4.27 7.65
C ALA A 54 -5.20 5.39 6.58
N PRO A 55 -5.45 5.07 5.30
CA PRO A 55 -5.50 6.07 4.23
C PRO A 55 -6.74 6.96 4.36
N ASP A 56 -6.71 8.12 3.71
CA ASP A 56 -7.82 9.08 3.71
C ASP A 56 -9.13 8.42 3.24
N PRO A 57 -10.30 8.76 3.83
CA PRO A 57 -11.61 8.29 3.38
C PRO A 57 -11.93 8.48 1.91
N GLN A 58 -11.28 9.44 1.24
CA GLN A 58 -11.37 9.64 -0.21
C GLN A 58 -10.85 8.42 -1.00
N HIS A 59 -9.87 7.69 -0.46
CA HIS A 59 -9.28 6.50 -1.05
C HIS A 59 -10.04 5.25 -0.61
N VAL A 60 -11.30 5.13 -1.04
CA VAL A 60 -12.24 4.09 -0.59
C VAL A 60 -11.74 2.66 -0.78
N HIS A 61 -11.01 2.39 -1.87
CA HIS A 61 -10.51 1.04 -2.18
C HIS A 61 -9.31 0.68 -1.30
N ALA A 62 -8.39 1.63 -1.10
CA ALA A 62 -7.28 1.47 -0.18
C ALA A 62 -7.77 1.34 1.27
N LEU A 63 -8.75 2.15 1.68
CA LEU A 63 -9.30 2.11 3.03
C LEU A 63 -10.03 0.78 3.33
N ARG A 64 -10.84 0.28 2.37
CA ARG A 64 -11.48 -1.04 2.47
C ARG A 64 -10.43 -2.12 2.69
N TRP A 65 -9.39 -2.15 1.86
CA TRP A 65 -8.30 -3.12 1.97
C TRP A 65 -7.54 -2.99 3.29
N TYR A 66 -7.21 -1.77 3.71
CA TYR A 66 -6.48 -1.53 4.96
C TYR A 66 -7.23 -2.08 6.18
N ARG A 67 -8.54 -1.80 6.27
CA ARG A 67 -9.40 -2.34 7.34
C ARG A 67 -9.46 -3.86 7.33
N HIS A 68 -9.53 -4.45 6.14
CA HIS A 68 -9.54 -5.90 5.96
C HIS A 68 -8.24 -6.55 6.44
N ILE A 69 -7.08 -6.05 6.00
CA ILE A 69 -5.78 -6.56 6.44
C ILE A 69 -5.57 -6.36 7.95
N ALA A 70 -6.01 -5.23 8.51
CA ALA A 70 -5.93 -4.97 9.95
C ALA A 70 -6.74 -5.98 10.78
N ALA A 71 -7.96 -6.34 10.34
CA ALA A 71 -8.78 -7.35 11.01
C ALA A 71 -8.11 -8.73 10.96
N LEU A 72 -7.57 -9.13 9.79
CA LEU A 72 -6.87 -10.40 9.63
C LEU A 72 -5.66 -10.55 10.56
N GLN A 73 -4.93 -9.47 10.86
CA GLN A 73 -3.82 -9.52 11.81
C GLN A 73 -4.28 -9.82 13.24
N GLN A 74 -5.49 -9.38 13.62
CA GLN A 74 -6.05 -9.68 14.94
C GLN A 74 -6.49 -11.15 15.02
N ASP A 75 -7.11 -11.68 13.97
CA ASP A 75 -7.58 -13.07 13.93
C ASP A 75 -6.42 -14.07 13.95
N VAL A 76 -5.34 -13.83 13.19
CA VAL A 76 -4.14 -14.70 13.17
C VAL A 76 -3.50 -14.79 14.57
N SER A 77 -3.62 -13.74 15.37
CA SER A 77 -3.10 -13.73 16.75
C SER A 77 -3.93 -14.62 17.69
N ALA A 78 -5.20 -14.84 17.38
CA ALA A 78 -6.09 -15.70 18.17
C ALA A 78 -5.92 -17.19 17.83
N GLU A 79 -5.69 -17.53 16.56
CA GLU A 79 -5.60 -18.93 16.11
C GLU A 79 -4.29 -19.63 16.53
N SER A 80 -3.24 -18.89 16.91
CA SER A 80 -1.94 -19.47 17.31
C SER A 80 -1.88 -19.96 18.77
N SER A 81 -2.96 -19.89 19.54
CA SER A 81 -2.97 -20.23 20.97
C SER A 81 -3.56 -21.61 21.31
N SER A 82 -3.88 -22.42 20.31
CA SER A 82 -4.44 -23.76 20.53
C SER A 82 -3.76 -24.80 19.66
N GLU A 83 -2.53 -25.15 20.02
CA GLU A 83 -1.94 -26.48 19.79
C GLU A 83 -0.95 -26.84 20.91
#